data_AF-A0A661HL76-F1
#
_entry.id   AF-A0A661HL76-F1
#
_cell.length_a   1.000
_cell.length_b   1.000
_cell.length_c   1.000
_cell.angle_alpha   90.00
_cell.angle_beta   90.00
_cell.angle_gamma   90.00
#
_symmetry.space_group_name_H-M   'P 1'
#
loop_
_entity.id
_entity.type
_entity.pdbx_description
1 polymer ?
#
loop_
_entity_poly.entity_id
_entity_poly.type
_entity_poly.pdbx_seq_one_letter_code
_entity_poly.pdbx_strand_id
1 'polypeptide(L)'
;MYERKAFTLVEVLISIALLGIILPILFSSVESLRMSNKHLLTYLERAKKVSKATEVLYMDIIGSDGNISIKKDEFTRLCIEDTSNSLYALPTAKVCWVVLKNQKTLARVEGNAYALPLGIEERVEVDIVMKDMVLFDVYHKKDKVLVLLEQKGKEAISFMVHGISKAEKRKKKKPNKKPRKRNTPSLAAGTNSITPEGR
;
A
#
# COMPACT_ATOMS: atom_id res chain seq x y z
N MET A 1 -50.60 52.50 22.45
CA MET A 1 -49.22 52.96 22.71
C MET A 1 -48.54 51.89 23.54
N TYR A 2 -47.50 51.22 23.01
CA TYR A 2 -46.79 50.15 23.71
C TYR A 2 -45.64 50.79 24.51
N GLU A 3 -45.69 50.71 25.84
CA GLU A 3 -44.59 51.19 26.68
C GLU A 3 -43.36 50.32 26.46
N ARG A 4 -42.29 50.92 25.92
CA ARG A 4 -40.99 50.26 25.85
C ARG A 4 -40.32 50.41 27.21
N LYS A 5 -40.15 49.29 27.93
CA LYS A 5 -39.35 49.25 29.16
C LYS A 5 -37.91 49.61 28.81
N ALA A 6 -37.41 50.71 29.38
CA ALA A 6 -36.01 51.09 29.28
C ALA A 6 -35.17 50.26 30.25
N PHE A 7 -33.95 49.90 29.83
CA PHE A 7 -32.99 49.21 30.68
C PHE A 7 -32.63 50.07 31.89
N THR A 8 -32.55 49.44 33.07
CA THR A 8 -32.11 50.15 34.28
C THR A 8 -30.59 50.36 34.25
N LEU A 9 -30.12 51.45 34.85
CA LEU A 9 -28.69 51.78 34.89
C LEU A 9 -27.84 50.68 35.54
N VAL A 10 -28.43 49.96 36.50
CA VAL A 10 -27.81 48.80 37.17
C VAL A 10 -27.64 47.63 36.20
N GLU A 11 -28.63 47.36 35.34
CA GLU A 11 -28.60 46.28 34.36
C GLU A 11 -27.55 46.52 33.26
N VAL A 12 -27.35 47.79 32.88
CA VAL A 12 -26.28 48.20 31.95
C VAL A 12 -24.90 47.98 32.57
N LEU A 13 -24.71 48.35 33.85
CA LEU A 13 -23.45 48.13 34.58
C LEU A 13 -23.11 46.64 34.70
N ILE A 14 -24.10 45.80 35.03
CA ILE A 14 -23.94 44.34 35.10
C ILE A 14 -23.55 43.78 33.73
N SER A 15 -24.17 44.27 32.65
CA SER A 15 -23.87 43.83 31.28
C SER A 15 -22.44 44.17 30.86
N ILE A 16 -21.96 45.37 31.21
CA ILE A 16 -20.58 45.79 30.92
C ILE A 16 -19.57 44.95 31.71
N ALA A 17 -19.85 44.70 33.00
CA ALA A 17 -18.99 43.86 33.84
C ALA A 17 -18.89 42.42 33.32
N LEU A 18 -20.03 41.82 32.95
CA LEU A 18 -20.07 40.49 32.35
C LEU A 18 -19.33 40.44 31.01
N LEU A 19 -19.51 41.45 30.16
CA LEU A 19 -18.82 41.54 28.86
C LEU A 19 -17.29 41.65 29.05
N GLY A 20 -16.85 42.41 30.05
CA GLY A 20 -15.43 42.56 30.38
C GLY A 20 -14.77 41.25 30.82
N ILE A 21 -15.51 40.34 31.46
CA ILE A 21 -15.01 39.01 31.85
C ILE A 21 -14.97 38.06 30.63
N ILE A 22 -15.95 38.14 29.73
CA ILE A 22 -16.09 37.22 28.60
C ILE A 22 -15.05 37.51 27.50
N LEU A 23 -14.72 38.78 27.26
CA LEU A 23 -13.82 39.18 26.17
C LEU A 23 -12.41 38.53 26.25
N PRO A 24 -11.69 38.54 27.39
CA PRO A 24 -10.39 37.88 27.50
C PRO A 24 -10.45 36.37 27.24
N ILE A 25 -11.51 35.71 27.70
CA ILE A 25 -11.71 34.26 27.52
C ILE A 25 -11.91 33.94 26.03
N LEU A 26 -12.72 34.73 25.32
CA LEU A 26 -12.91 34.59 23.88
C LEU A 26 -11.62 34.82 23.10
N PHE A 27 -10.86 35.87 23.42
CA PHE A 27 -9.59 36.14 22.76
C PHE A 27 -8.57 35.01 22.98
N SER A 28 -8.45 34.48 24.19
CA SER A 28 -7.57 33.34 24.48
C SER A 28 -8.00 32.07 23.74
N SER A 29 -9.31 31.85 23.60
CA SER A 29 -9.85 30.70 22.86
C SER A 29 -9.55 30.79 21.37
N VAL A 30 -9.72 31.97 20.77
CA VAL A 30 -9.39 32.23 19.36
C VAL A 30 -7.89 32.05 19.11
N GLU A 31 -7.03 32.55 20.01
CA GLU A 31 -5.59 32.38 19.87
C GLU A 31 -5.18 30.90 20.01
N SER A 32 -5.76 30.17 20.96
CA SER A 32 -5.55 28.72 21.11
C SER A 32 -5.98 27.95 19.87
N LEU A 33 -7.12 28.30 19.26
CA LEU A 33 -7.58 27.72 18.00
C LEU A 33 -6.62 28.04 16.84
N ARG A 34 -6.16 29.29 16.75
CA ARG A 34 -5.20 29.72 15.73
C ARG A 34 -3.86 28.99 15.86
N MET A 35 -3.36 28.84 17.08
CA MET A 35 -2.14 28.10 17.39
C MET A 35 -2.29 26.61 17.09
N SER A 36 -3.43 26.01 17.41
CA SER A 36 -3.74 24.62 17.08
C SER A 36 -3.78 24.40 15.57
N ASN A 37 -4.42 25.30 14.82
CA ASN A 37 -4.47 25.24 13.36
C ASN A 37 -3.08 25.42 12.73
N LYS A 38 -2.26 26.34 13.26
CA LYS A 38 -0.87 26.51 12.81
C LYS A 38 -0.03 25.27 13.09
N HIS A 39 -0.22 24.64 14.24
CA HIS A 39 0.46 23.40 14.60
C HIS A 39 0.07 22.27 13.64
N LEU A 40 -1.23 22.09 13.37
CA LEU A 40 -1.73 21.13 12.39
C LEU A 40 -1.16 21.38 11.00
N LEU A 41 -1.15 22.62 10.53
CA LEU A 41 -0.55 22.98 9.24
C LEU A 41 0.95 22.67 9.19
N THR A 42 1.68 22.90 10.28
CA THR A 42 3.12 22.58 10.35
C THR A 42 3.35 21.07 10.33
N TYR A 43 2.51 20.29 11.00
CA TYR A 43 2.52 18.82 10.91
C TYR A 43 2.20 18.34 9.50
N LEU A 44 1.19 18.93 8.85
CA LEU A 44 0.82 18.61 7.48
C LEU A 44 1.92 19.01 6.50
N GLU A 45 2.61 20.13 6.69
CA GLU A 45 3.74 20.55 5.86
C GLU A 45 4.97 19.65 6.07
N ARG A 46 5.26 19.22 7.31
CA ARG A 46 6.30 18.21 7.58
C ARG A 46 5.92 16.85 6.99
N ALA A 47 4.66 16.45 7.10
CA ALA A 47 4.12 15.26 6.43
C ALA A 47 4.05 15.43 4.90
N LYS A 48 4.03 16.65 4.37
CA LYS A 48 4.13 16.93 2.92
C LYS A 48 5.58 16.98 2.45
N LYS A 49 6.53 17.20 3.36
CA LYS A 49 7.97 16.91 3.16
C LYS A 49 8.29 15.42 3.27
N VAL A 50 7.28 14.55 3.21
CA VAL A 50 7.44 13.13 2.89
C VAL A 50 8.28 13.03 1.62
N SER A 51 9.42 12.35 1.73
CA SER A 51 10.35 12.24 0.62
C SER A 51 9.68 11.52 -0.55
N LYS A 52 10.05 11.86 -1.79
CA LYS A 52 9.62 11.13 -3.01
C LYS A 52 9.73 9.61 -2.84
N ALA A 53 10.74 9.15 -2.08
CA ALA A 53 10.92 7.77 -1.66
C ALA A 53 9.69 7.16 -0.95
N THR A 54 9.17 7.88 0.03
CA THR A 54 8.07 7.44 0.88
C THR A 54 6.77 7.44 0.10
N GLU A 55 6.56 8.43 -0.78
CA GLU A 55 5.42 8.49 -1.69
C GLU A 55 5.43 7.31 -2.66
N VAL A 56 6.57 7.04 -3.32
CA VAL A 56 6.69 5.90 -4.25
C VAL A 56 6.51 4.57 -3.52
N LEU A 57 7.09 4.39 -2.34
CA LEU A 57 6.91 3.16 -1.55
C LEU A 57 5.45 2.98 -1.10
N TYR A 58 4.79 4.07 -0.69
CA TYR A 58 3.37 4.04 -0.36
C TYR A 58 2.54 3.61 -1.58
N MET A 59 2.83 4.18 -2.76
CA MET A 59 2.16 3.86 -4.01
C MET A 59 2.44 2.43 -4.49
N ASP A 60 3.65 1.92 -4.29
CA ASP A 60 4.00 0.52 -4.58
C ASP A 60 3.16 -0.45 -3.72
N ILE A 61 2.98 -0.15 -2.43
CA ILE A 61 2.22 -0.98 -1.50
C ILE A 61 0.71 -0.91 -1.79
N ILE A 62 0.14 0.29 -1.98
CA ILE A 62 -1.30 0.44 -2.25
C ILE A 62 -1.70 -0.12 -3.61
N GLY A 63 -0.81 -0.03 -4.61
CA GLY A 63 -1.01 -0.60 -5.94
C GLY A 63 -0.73 -2.10 -6.02
N SER A 64 -0.40 -2.75 -4.89
CA SER A 64 -0.06 -4.17 -4.83
C SER A 64 -1.28 -5.08 -4.93
N ASP A 65 -1.10 -6.26 -5.53
CA ASP A 65 -2.02 -7.40 -5.46
C ASP A 65 -2.08 -8.10 -4.07
N GLY A 66 -1.33 -7.59 -3.09
CA GLY A 66 -1.20 -8.16 -1.75
C GLY A 66 -0.20 -9.33 -1.65
N ASN A 67 0.45 -9.71 -2.74
CA ASN A 67 1.50 -10.73 -2.75
C ASN A 67 2.85 -10.13 -2.35
N ILE A 68 2.95 -9.83 -1.06
CA ILE A 68 4.11 -9.19 -0.45
C ILE A 68 4.97 -10.23 0.28
N SER A 69 6.26 -10.26 -0.04
CA SER A 69 7.26 -11.04 0.69
C SER A 69 8.19 -10.12 1.47
N ILE A 70 8.40 -10.45 2.75
CA ILE A 70 9.22 -9.69 3.68
C ILE A 70 10.28 -10.63 4.22
N LYS A 71 11.55 -10.26 4.04
CA LYS A 71 12.69 -10.95 4.66
C LYS A 71 13.36 -10.03 5.67
N LYS A 72 13.49 -10.50 6.90
CA LYS A 72 14.12 -9.79 8.01
C LYS A 72 15.60 -10.18 8.10
N ASP A 73 16.49 -9.23 7.81
CA ASP A 73 17.93 -9.34 8.03
C ASP A 73 18.40 -8.10 8.85
N GLU A 74 19.58 -7.53 8.60
CA GLU A 74 19.99 -6.22 9.18
C GLU A 74 19.02 -5.09 8.78
N PHE A 75 18.58 -5.12 7.52
CA PHE A 75 17.51 -4.29 7.00
C PHE A 75 16.45 -5.20 6.40
N THR A 76 15.18 -4.78 6.45
CA THR A 76 14.11 -5.52 5.80
C THR A 76 14.31 -5.50 4.28
N ARG A 77 14.10 -6.64 3.63
CA ARG A 77 13.88 -6.71 2.18
C ARG A 77 12.39 -6.90 1.93
N LEU A 78 11.79 -5.97 1.22
CA LEU A 78 10.38 -5.98 0.86
C LEU A 78 10.28 -6.24 -0.64
N CYS A 79 9.60 -7.30 -1.05
CA CYS A 79 9.32 -7.56 -2.46
C CYS A 79 7.82 -7.68 -2.67
N ILE A 80 7.32 -6.97 -3.66
CA ILE A 80 5.93 -6.93 -4.09
C ILE A 80 5.90 -7.58 -5.47
N GLU A 81 5.23 -8.73 -5.59
CA GLU A 81 5.27 -9.51 -6.83
C GLU A 81 4.56 -8.80 -7.98
N ASP A 82 3.41 -8.21 -7.73
CA ASP A 82 2.66 -7.43 -8.72
C ASP A 82 2.20 -6.10 -8.11
N THR A 83 2.64 -4.99 -8.72
CA THR A 83 2.12 -3.64 -8.44
C THR A 83 1.80 -2.89 -9.73
N SER A 84 0.76 -2.05 -9.70
CA SER A 84 0.42 -1.13 -10.79
C SER A 84 1.28 0.13 -10.81
N ASN A 85 2.10 0.37 -9.79
CA ASN A 85 2.94 1.56 -9.67
C ASN A 85 4.32 1.34 -10.34
N SER A 86 4.33 1.23 -11.66
CA SER A 86 5.59 1.16 -12.43
C SER A 86 6.15 2.55 -12.72
N LEU A 87 7.45 2.74 -12.51
CA LEU A 87 8.17 3.95 -12.93
C LEU A 87 8.65 3.87 -14.39
N TYR A 88 8.67 2.66 -14.96
CA TYR A 88 9.19 2.36 -16.30
C TYR A 88 8.10 1.85 -17.25
N ALA A 89 6.84 2.26 -17.00
CA ALA A 89 5.67 2.00 -17.83
C ALA A 89 5.36 0.51 -18.09
N LEU A 90 5.67 -0.36 -17.13
CA LEU A 90 5.21 -1.74 -17.11
C LEU A 90 3.74 -1.80 -16.67
N PRO A 91 2.87 -2.57 -17.35
CA PRO A 91 1.46 -2.74 -16.94
C PRO A 91 1.31 -3.28 -15.52
N THR A 92 2.21 -4.19 -15.16
CA THR A 92 2.37 -4.77 -13.82
C THR A 92 3.86 -4.99 -13.62
N ALA A 93 4.40 -4.54 -12.49
CA ALA A 93 5.82 -4.69 -12.18
C ALA A 93 6.02 -5.49 -10.89
N LYS A 94 7.11 -6.26 -10.86
CA LYS A 94 7.67 -6.77 -9.62
C LYS A 94 8.62 -5.72 -9.06
N VAL A 95 8.41 -5.33 -7.80
CA VAL A 95 9.21 -4.29 -7.16
C VAL A 95 9.79 -4.79 -5.85
N CYS A 96 11.10 -4.66 -5.70
CA CYS A 96 11.81 -5.00 -4.48
C CYS A 96 12.54 -3.79 -3.90
N TRP A 97 12.25 -3.49 -2.65
CA TRP A 97 12.93 -2.49 -1.84
C TRP A 97 13.99 -3.18 -0.99
N VAL A 98 15.24 -2.78 -1.22
CA VAL A 98 16.41 -3.37 -0.56
C VAL A 98 17.40 -2.30 -0.12
N VAL A 99 18.02 -2.51 1.05
CA VAL A 99 19.15 -1.69 1.47
C VAL A 99 20.44 -2.37 1.01
N LEU A 100 21.17 -1.71 0.12
CA LEU A 100 22.48 -2.12 -0.34
C LEU A 100 23.50 -1.89 0.78
N LYS A 101 24.34 -2.90 1.05
CA LYS A 101 25.40 -2.81 2.08
C LYS A 101 26.36 -1.66 1.83
N ASN A 102 26.65 -1.37 0.56
CA ASN A 102 27.49 -0.26 0.18
C ASN A 102 26.76 1.07 0.48
N GLN A 103 27.31 1.87 1.39
CA GLN A 103 26.76 3.16 1.83
C GLN A 103 25.37 3.10 2.48
N LYS A 104 24.90 1.90 2.89
CA LYS A 104 23.56 1.69 3.47
C LYS A 104 22.47 2.39 2.66
N THR A 105 22.46 2.12 1.35
CA THR A 105 21.62 2.83 0.39
C THR A 105 20.33 2.07 0.15
N LEU A 106 19.18 2.70 0.40
CA LEU A 106 17.88 2.17 -0.01
C LEU A 106 17.75 2.28 -1.53
N ALA A 107 17.55 1.15 -2.17
CA ALA A 107 17.31 1.03 -3.59
C ALA A 107 15.95 0.38 -3.85
N ARG A 108 15.29 0.85 -4.90
CA ARG A 108 14.09 0.24 -5.47
C ARG A 108 14.50 -0.46 -6.74
N VAL A 109 14.29 -1.76 -6.79
CA VAL A 109 14.55 -2.61 -7.95
C VAL A 109 13.20 -2.89 -8.61
N GLU A 110 13.06 -2.52 -9.88
CA GLU A 110 11.85 -2.75 -10.67
C GLU A 110 12.19 -3.66 -11.85
N GLY A 111 11.30 -4.59 -12.15
CA GLY A 111 11.43 -5.41 -13.34
C GLY A 111 10.29 -6.40 -13.47
N ASN A 112 10.43 -7.29 -14.44
CA ASN A 112 9.57 -8.46 -14.56
C ASN A 112 10.24 -9.66 -13.92
N ALA A 113 9.45 -10.64 -13.47
CA ALA A 113 9.86 -12.02 -13.14
C ALA A 113 11.36 -12.26 -12.81
N TYR A 114 11.89 -11.53 -11.81
CA TYR A 114 13.26 -11.68 -11.33
C TYR A 114 13.29 -12.19 -9.89
N ALA A 115 14.46 -12.66 -9.46
CA ALA A 115 14.73 -13.05 -8.09
C ALA A 115 15.91 -12.26 -7.50
N LEU A 116 15.94 -12.13 -6.18
CA LEU A 116 17.09 -11.55 -5.49
C LEU A 116 17.85 -12.66 -4.74
N PRO A 117 19.19 -12.72 -4.83
CA PRO A 117 20.09 -11.85 -5.61
C PRO A 117 19.95 -12.04 -7.12
N LEU A 118 20.27 -10.98 -7.88
CA LEU A 118 20.05 -10.95 -9.33
C LEU A 118 20.98 -11.93 -10.09
N GLY A 119 20.42 -12.58 -11.09
CA GLY A 119 21.16 -13.36 -12.09
C GLY A 119 21.76 -12.49 -13.20
N ILE A 120 22.64 -13.06 -14.02
CA ILE A 120 23.33 -12.35 -15.12
C ILE A 120 22.35 -11.93 -16.23
N GLU A 121 21.32 -12.73 -16.47
CA GLU A 121 20.32 -12.49 -17.53
C GLU A 121 19.12 -11.65 -17.06
N GLU A 122 19.03 -11.35 -15.77
CA GLU A 122 17.89 -10.62 -15.22
C GLU A 122 18.05 -9.13 -15.51
N ARG A 123 17.12 -8.60 -16.31
CA ARG A 123 17.05 -7.17 -16.63
C ARG A 123 16.11 -6.48 -15.65
N VAL A 124 16.70 -5.64 -14.81
CA VAL A 124 15.98 -4.85 -13.82
C VAL A 124 16.49 -3.41 -13.85
N GLU A 125 15.60 -2.49 -13.54
CA GLU A 125 15.91 -1.10 -13.31
C GLU A 125 16.14 -0.88 -11.82
N VAL A 126 17.20 -0.14 -11.47
CA VAL A 126 17.58 0.09 -10.06
C VAL A 126 17.64 1.58 -9.79
N ASP A 127 16.68 2.06 -9.01
CA ASP A 127 16.64 3.43 -8.53
C ASP A 127 17.30 3.54 -7.16
N ILE A 128 18.25 4.45 -7.03
CA ILE A 128 18.79 4.84 -5.72
C ILE A 128 17.85 5.87 -5.09
N VAL A 129 17.25 5.49 -3.97
CA VAL A 129 16.15 6.24 -3.36
C VAL A 129 16.63 7.10 -2.18
N MET A 130 17.39 6.51 -1.25
CA MET A 130 17.95 7.22 -0.09
C MET A 130 19.31 6.64 0.30
N LYS A 131 20.24 7.47 0.72
CA LYS A 131 21.56 7.07 1.25
C LYS A 131 21.60 7.17 2.77
N ASP A 132 22.57 6.52 3.41
CA ASP A 132 22.79 6.59 4.86
C ASP A 132 21.57 6.15 5.69
N MET A 133 20.97 5.02 5.30
CA MET A 133 19.87 4.42 6.05
C MET A 133 20.32 3.95 7.42
N VAL A 134 19.55 4.33 8.44
CA VAL A 134 19.67 3.87 9.82
C VAL A 134 18.67 2.74 10.08
N LEU A 135 17.43 2.90 9.60
CA LEU A 135 16.35 1.92 9.76
C LEU A 135 15.56 1.77 8.47
N PHE A 136 15.33 0.54 8.04
CA PHE A 136 14.30 0.21 7.06
C PHE A 136 13.62 -1.08 7.49
N ASP A 137 12.37 -0.95 7.93
CA ASP A 137 11.64 -2.07 8.51
C ASP A 137 10.18 -2.08 8.08
N VAL A 138 9.68 -3.27 7.73
CA VAL A 138 8.32 -3.44 7.21
C VAL A 138 7.61 -4.58 7.93
N TYR A 139 6.43 -4.32 8.47
CA TYR A 139 5.59 -5.30 9.13
C TYR A 139 4.31 -5.49 8.34
N HIS A 140 3.91 -6.74 8.12
CA HIS A 140 2.65 -7.06 7.47
C HIS A 140 1.83 -7.96 8.39
N LYS A 141 0.63 -7.50 8.77
CA LYS A 141 -0.31 -8.24 9.60
C LYS A 141 -1.72 -8.10 9.05
N LYS A 142 -2.31 -9.22 8.63
CA LYS A 142 -3.65 -9.28 8.00
C LYS A 142 -3.72 -8.40 6.75
N ASP A 143 -4.42 -7.28 6.84
CA ASP A 143 -4.67 -6.30 5.79
C ASP A 143 -3.81 -5.04 5.95
N LYS A 144 -2.88 -5.03 6.91
CA LYS A 144 -2.13 -3.83 7.31
C LYS A 144 -0.65 -4.00 7.08
N VAL A 145 -0.04 -3.04 6.40
CA VAL A 145 1.41 -2.94 6.20
C VAL A 145 1.91 -1.68 6.91
N LEU A 146 2.79 -1.84 7.90
CA LEU A 146 3.48 -0.74 8.58
C LEU A 146 4.91 -0.66 8.06
N VAL A 147 5.32 0.54 7.65
CA VAL A 147 6.67 0.82 7.19
C VAL A 147 7.32 1.81 8.16
N LEU A 148 8.59 1.57 8.50
CA LEU A 148 9.45 2.45 9.26
C LEU A 148 10.72 2.75 8.45
N LEU A 149 11.04 4.02 8.29
CA LEU A 149 12.23 4.50 7.60
C LEU A 149 12.96 5.53 8.46
N GLU A 150 14.26 5.41 8.58
CA GLU A 150 15.11 6.40 9.24
C GLU A 150 16.39 6.61 8.44
N GLN A 151 16.71 7.88 8.18
CA GLN A 151 17.95 8.30 7.55
C GLN A 151 18.81 9.03 8.59
N LYS A 152 20.14 8.86 8.51
CA LYS A 152 21.07 9.52 9.42
C LYS A 152 20.84 11.04 9.45
N GLY A 153 20.58 11.57 10.65
CA GLY A 153 20.38 13.01 10.87
C GLY A 153 19.03 13.56 10.45
N LYS A 154 18.03 12.71 10.15
CA LYS A 154 16.65 13.11 9.87
C LYS A 154 15.68 12.46 10.85
N GLU A 155 14.50 13.06 11.01
CA GLU A 155 13.42 12.47 11.81
C GLU A 155 12.95 11.15 11.16
N ALA A 156 12.65 10.15 12.01
CA ALA A 156 12.13 8.87 11.56
C ALA A 156 10.72 9.05 10.95
N ILE A 157 10.48 8.37 9.83
CA ILE A 157 9.22 8.38 9.11
C ILE A 157 8.55 7.03 9.30
N SER A 158 7.27 7.03 9.66
CA SER A 158 6.46 5.82 9.69
C SER A 158 5.10 6.06 9.07
N PHE A 159 4.59 5.05 8.36
CA PHE A 159 3.25 5.09 7.80
C PHE A 159 2.66 3.69 7.71
N MET A 160 1.32 3.62 7.75
CA MET A 160 0.57 2.37 7.70
C MET A 160 -0.40 2.39 6.53
N VAL A 161 -0.33 1.36 5.70
CA VAL A 161 -1.28 1.11 4.60
C VAL A 161 -2.26 0.03 5.05
N HIS A 162 -3.55 0.26 4.79
CA HIS A 162 -4.64 -0.67 5.12
C HIS A 162 -5.24 -1.27 3.85
N GLY A 163 -5.95 -2.38 3.95
CA GLY A 163 -6.63 -3.04 2.83
C GLY A 163 -5.74 -3.89 1.93
N ILE A 164 -4.51 -4.17 2.34
CA ILE A 164 -3.57 -4.97 1.55
C ILE A 164 -3.82 -6.45 1.83
N SER A 165 -4.58 -7.12 0.97
CA SER A 165 -4.89 -8.54 1.14
C SER A 165 -4.68 -9.30 -0.16
N LYS A 166 -4.05 -10.47 -0.07
CA LYS A 166 -3.83 -11.33 -1.22
C LYS A 166 -5.17 -11.90 -1.69
N ALA A 167 -5.51 -11.69 -2.96
CA ALA A 167 -6.71 -12.25 -3.54
C ALA A 167 -6.73 -13.79 -3.38
N GLU A 168 -7.83 -14.34 -2.87
CA GLU A 168 -7.97 -15.79 -2.76
C GLU A 168 -7.92 -16.43 -4.16
N LYS A 169 -7.03 -17.40 -4.35
CA LYS A 169 -6.97 -18.16 -5.60
C LYS A 169 -8.32 -18.83 -5.81
N ARG A 170 -9.10 -18.38 -6.81
CA ARG A 170 -10.33 -19.03 -7.24
C ARG A 170 -10.04 -20.52 -7.44
N LYS A 171 -10.67 -21.39 -6.64
CA LYS A 171 -10.53 -22.85 -6.76
C LYS A 171 -10.87 -23.23 -8.19
N LYS A 172 -9.89 -23.75 -8.94
CA LYS A 172 -10.10 -24.29 -10.29
C LYS A 172 -11.21 -25.35 -10.18
N LYS A 173 -12.36 -25.12 -10.84
CA LYS A 173 -13.42 -26.13 -10.95
C LYS A 173 -12.81 -27.39 -11.55
N LYS A 174 -12.84 -28.49 -10.81
CA LYS A 174 -12.37 -29.80 -11.31
C LYS A 174 -13.10 -30.08 -12.63
N PRO A 175 -12.40 -30.48 -13.71
CA PRO A 175 -13.06 -30.84 -14.95
C PRO A 175 -14.02 -32.00 -14.69
N ASN A 176 -15.28 -31.81 -15.07
CA ASN A 176 -16.34 -32.78 -14.88
C ASN A 176 -15.97 -34.03 -15.68
N LYS A 177 -15.75 -35.17 -15.01
CA LYS A 177 -15.46 -36.45 -15.69
C LYS A 177 -16.68 -36.79 -16.56
N LYS A 178 -16.51 -36.73 -17.89
CA LYS A 178 -17.53 -37.21 -18.84
C LYS A 178 -17.88 -38.68 -18.53
N PRO A 179 -19.16 -39.08 -18.58
CA PRO A 179 -19.57 -40.44 -18.29
C PRO A 179 -18.98 -41.38 -19.34
N ARG A 180 -18.38 -42.46 -18.84
CA ARG A 180 -17.76 -43.55 -19.60
C ARG A 180 -18.85 -44.23 -20.45
N LYS A 181 -18.77 -44.14 -21.78
CA LYS A 181 -19.64 -44.91 -22.69
C LYS A 181 -19.44 -46.40 -22.41
N ARG A 182 -20.55 -47.08 -22.13
CA ARG A 182 -20.66 -48.52 -21.89
C ARG A 182 -20.47 -49.23 -23.24
N ASN A 183 -19.52 -50.17 -23.32
CA ASN A 183 -19.31 -50.98 -24.51
C ASN A 183 -20.49 -51.93 -24.73
N THR A 184 -21.06 -51.94 -25.93
CA THR A 184 -22.03 -52.94 -26.40
C THR A 184 -21.26 -54.14 -26.95
N PRO A 185 -21.63 -55.40 -26.67
CA PRO A 185 -20.97 -56.58 -27.23
C PRO A 185 -21.38 -56.79 -28.70
N SER A 186 -20.43 -57.14 -29.56
CA SER A 186 -20.72 -57.61 -30.92
C SER A 186 -21.18 -59.08 -30.88
N LEU A 187 -22.21 -59.39 -31.67
CA LEU A 187 -22.59 -60.76 -32.01
C LEU A 187 -22.25 -61.01 -33.49
N ALA A 188 -21.63 -62.15 -33.74
CA ALA A 188 -21.14 -62.62 -35.03
C ALA A 188 -22.22 -63.39 -35.84
N ALA A 189 -22.05 -63.41 -37.17
CA ALA A 189 -22.34 -64.48 -38.14
C ALA A 189 -22.35 -63.85 -39.56
N GLY A 190 -21.75 -64.35 -40.64
CA GLY A 190 -20.96 -65.55 -40.93
C GLY A 190 -20.93 -65.74 -42.46
N THR A 191 -19.80 -66.25 -43.00
CA THR A 191 -19.63 -67.08 -44.25
C THR A 191 -20.04 -66.48 -45.62
N ASN A 192 -19.37 -66.66 -46.77
CA ASN A 192 -18.45 -67.71 -47.25
C ASN A 192 -17.69 -67.28 -48.55
N SER A 193 -16.46 -67.82 -48.74
CA SER A 193 -15.73 -68.25 -49.97
C SER A 193 -15.73 -67.37 -51.25
N ILE A 194 -14.64 -67.16 -52.01
CA ILE A 194 -13.88 -68.13 -52.86
C ILE A 194 -12.57 -67.43 -53.34
N THR A 195 -11.42 -68.11 -53.25
CA THR A 195 -10.14 -67.90 -53.96
C THR A 195 -10.17 -68.61 -55.34
N PRO A 196 -9.36 -68.27 -56.37
CA PRO A 196 -7.90 -68.48 -56.31
C PRO A 196 -6.97 -67.65 -57.24
N GLU A 197 -5.66 -67.82 -56.97
CA GLU A 197 -4.49 -67.78 -57.89
C GLU A 197 -4.20 -66.49 -58.68
N GLY A 198 -2.96 -66.00 -58.82
CA GLY A 198 -1.65 -66.60 -58.64
C GLY A 198 -0.76 -66.21 -59.83
N ARG A 199 0.14 -65.23 -59.65
CA ARG A 199 1.50 -65.06 -60.23
C ARG A 199 1.96 -63.61 -60.11
#